data_AF-A0A1R4KJI7-F1
#
_entry.id   AF-A0A1R4KJI7-F1
#
_cell.length_a   1.000
_cell.length_b   1.000
_cell.length_c   1.000
_cell.angle_alpha   90.00
_cell.angle_beta   90.00
_cell.angle_gamma   90.00
#
_symmetry.space_group_name_H-M   'P 1'
#
loop_
_entity.id
_entity.type
_entity.pdbx_description
1 polymer ?
#
loop_
_entity_poly.entity_id
_entity_poly.type
_entity_poly.pdbx_seq_one_letter_code
_entity_poly.pdbx_strand_id
1 'polypeptide(L)'
;MPNSMNFHSRKWVKPEDLNANQSLFGGSLLRWIDEEAAIYAIIQLGNERTVTKYMSEINFVSSARQGDIIEMGLAVVNWGRTSLTLKAVVRNVFTGEVIIKIDKIVMVSLGDDGEPKPHGYTSVTFKRDRVPHRLASRRANDAPPVATVEDDADPFADTL
;
A
#
# COMPACT_ATOMS: atom_id res chain seq x y z
N MET A 1 -2.42 2.33 -18.54
CA MET A 1 -2.97 0.98 -18.81
C MET A 1 -3.48 0.41 -17.50
N PRO A 2 -4.75 -0.03 -17.36
CA PRO A 2 -5.33 -0.32 -16.05
C PRO A 2 -4.71 -1.50 -15.27
N ASN A 3 -3.85 -2.31 -15.91
CA ASN A 3 -3.24 -3.51 -15.33
C ASN A 3 -1.69 -3.53 -15.40
N SER A 4 -1.01 -2.39 -15.56
CA SER A 4 0.46 -2.39 -15.57
C SER A 4 1.00 -2.69 -14.17
N MET A 5 1.97 -3.61 -14.11
CA MET A 5 2.75 -3.89 -12.90
C MET A 5 3.49 -2.63 -12.45
N ASN A 6 3.24 -2.17 -11.22
CA ASN A 6 3.86 -0.96 -10.70
C ASN A 6 4.87 -1.30 -9.60
N PHE A 7 6.14 -0.95 -9.84
CA PHE A 7 7.24 -1.18 -8.91
C PHE A 7 7.50 0.08 -8.07
N HIS A 8 6.86 0.17 -6.90
CA HIS A 8 6.96 1.34 -6.03
C HIS A 8 7.97 1.17 -4.90
N SER A 9 8.16 -0.07 -4.42
CA SER A 9 8.97 -0.34 -3.24
C SER A 9 10.27 -1.05 -3.59
N ARG A 10 11.35 -0.60 -2.93
CA ARG A 10 12.69 -1.18 -3.02
C ARG A 10 13.17 -1.58 -1.63
N LYS A 11 13.90 -2.68 -1.55
CA LYS A 11 14.56 -3.14 -0.32
C LYS A 11 16.03 -3.41 -0.63
N TRP A 12 16.90 -2.94 0.24
CA TRP A 12 18.29 -3.36 0.29
C TRP A 12 18.34 -4.61 1.18
N VAL A 13 18.84 -5.72 0.65
CA VAL A 13 19.06 -6.96 1.42
C VAL A 13 20.24 -6.77 2.38
N LYS A 14 19.94 -6.74 3.68
CA LYS A 14 20.92 -6.55 4.75
C LYS A 14 21.28 -7.89 5.41
N PRO A 15 22.35 -7.95 6.23
CA PRO A 15 22.73 -9.18 6.93
C PRO A 15 21.60 -9.84 7.73
N GLU A 16 20.75 -9.05 8.39
CA GLU A 16 19.62 -9.53 9.18
C GLU A 16 18.50 -10.18 8.36
N ASP A 17 18.50 -9.99 7.04
CA ASP A 17 17.49 -10.57 6.14
C ASP A 17 17.89 -11.96 5.62
N LEU A 18 19.10 -12.41 5.92
CA LEU A 18 19.67 -13.65 5.39
C LEU A 18 19.36 -14.86 6.27
N ASN A 19 19.30 -16.03 5.65
CA ASN A 19 19.30 -17.31 6.34
C ASN A 19 20.74 -17.85 6.55
N ALA A 20 20.85 -19.01 7.19
CA ALA A 20 22.15 -19.68 7.44
C ALA A 20 22.96 -19.97 6.16
N ASN A 21 22.31 -19.99 4.99
CA ASN A 21 22.97 -20.18 3.68
C ASN A 21 23.42 -18.85 3.03
N GLN A 22 23.44 -17.74 3.78
CA GLN A 22 23.83 -16.41 3.30
C GLN A 22 23.01 -15.92 2.09
N SER A 23 21.77 -16.38 2.01
CA SER A 23 20.80 -16.02 0.97
C SER A 23 19.58 -15.38 1.63
N LEU A 24 18.87 -14.52 0.89
CA LEU A 24 17.67 -13.87 1.39
C LEU A 24 16.70 -14.90 1.94
N PHE A 25 16.32 -14.74 3.20
CA PHE A 25 15.38 -15.64 3.84
C PHE A 25 13.99 -15.45 3.22
N GLY A 26 13.40 -16.55 2.74
CA GLY A 26 12.08 -16.51 2.09
C GLY A 26 11.00 -15.89 3.00
N GLY A 27 11.05 -16.15 4.31
CA GLY A 27 10.15 -15.52 5.28
C GLY A 27 10.26 -14.00 5.32
N SER A 28 11.49 -13.46 5.25
CA SER A 28 11.73 -12.01 5.20
C SER A 28 11.14 -11.39 3.93
N LEU A 29 11.31 -12.07 2.79
CA LEU A 29 10.76 -11.62 1.52
C LEU A 29 9.22 -11.64 1.52
N LEU A 30 8.61 -12.73 2.01
CA LEU A 30 7.15 -12.84 2.08
C LEU A 30 6.54 -11.79 3.01
N ARG A 31 7.19 -11.49 4.13
CA ARG A 31 6.79 -10.39 5.02
C ARG A 31 6.74 -9.05 4.28
N TRP A 32 7.75 -8.74 3.46
CA TRP A 32 7.76 -7.48 2.71
C TRP A 32 6.69 -7.44 1.62
N ILE A 33 6.42 -8.56 0.95
CA ILE A 33 5.38 -8.64 -0.08
C ILE A 33 4.00 -8.44 0.55
N ASP A 34 3.72 -9.09 1.67
CA ASP A 34 2.45 -8.96 2.39
C ASP A 34 2.24 -7.53 2.92
N GLU A 35 3.28 -6.91 3.50
CA GLU A 35 3.24 -5.52 3.95
C GLU A 35 2.91 -4.55 2.80
N GLU A 36 3.59 -4.70 1.66
CA GLU A 36 3.35 -3.87 0.47
C GLU A 36 1.94 -4.07 -0.10
N ALA A 37 1.47 -5.33 -0.16
CA ALA A 37 0.12 -5.67 -0.63
C ALA A 37 -0.95 -5.08 0.30
N ALA A 38 -0.74 -5.14 1.61
CA ALA A 38 -1.64 -4.55 2.61
C ALA A 38 -1.70 -3.03 2.48
N ILE A 39 -0.57 -2.34 2.40
CA ILE A 39 -0.51 -0.89 2.21
C ILE A 39 -1.25 -0.49 0.93
N TYR A 40 -0.95 -1.16 -0.18
CA TYR A 40 -1.59 -0.90 -1.46
C TYR A 40 -3.11 -1.09 -1.36
N ALA A 41 -3.57 -2.19 -0.77
CA ALA A 41 -5.00 -2.46 -0.62
C ALA A 41 -5.70 -1.47 0.31
N ILE A 42 -5.09 -1.07 1.42
CA ILE A 42 -5.65 -0.04 2.32
C ILE A 42 -5.88 1.27 1.57
N ILE A 43 -4.92 1.71 0.75
CA ILE A 43 -5.04 2.93 -0.06
C ILE A 43 -6.13 2.76 -1.12
N GLN A 44 -6.11 1.64 -1.84
CA GLN A 44 -7.08 1.39 -2.91
C GLN A 44 -8.51 1.21 -2.39
N LEU A 45 -8.69 0.67 -1.18
CA LEU A 45 -10.00 0.43 -0.59
C LEU A 45 -10.44 1.54 0.36
N GLY A 46 -9.57 2.51 0.66
CA GLY A 46 -9.86 3.57 1.64
C GLY A 46 -10.24 3.03 3.02
N ASN A 47 -9.74 1.85 3.39
CA ASN A 47 -10.09 1.16 4.63
C ASN A 47 -8.83 0.54 5.26
N GLU A 48 -8.49 1.03 6.45
CA GLU A 48 -7.37 0.53 7.27
C GLU A 48 -7.60 -0.88 7.82
N ARG A 49 -8.86 -1.33 7.93
CA ARG A 49 -9.21 -2.68 8.37
C ARG A 49 -9.18 -3.65 7.19
N THR A 50 -8.01 -3.81 6.58
CA THR A 50 -7.80 -4.73 5.47
C THR A 50 -6.88 -5.87 5.91
N VAL A 51 -7.26 -7.11 5.60
CA VAL A 51 -6.51 -8.32 5.99
C VAL A 51 -6.18 -9.20 4.79
N THR A 52 -5.07 -9.93 4.86
CA THR A 52 -4.70 -10.95 3.87
C THR A 52 -5.52 -12.21 4.11
N LYS A 53 -6.38 -12.57 3.16
CA LYS A 53 -7.22 -13.78 3.24
C LYS A 53 -6.55 -15.00 2.61
N TYR A 54 -5.84 -14.79 1.51
CA TYR A 54 -5.28 -15.88 0.72
C TYR A 54 -4.08 -15.40 -0.09
N MET A 55 -3.08 -16.26 -0.21
CA MET A 55 -1.96 -16.10 -1.13
C MET A 55 -1.82 -17.39 -1.91
N SER A 56 -1.69 -17.29 -3.24
CA SER A 56 -1.53 -18.43 -4.12
C SER A 56 -0.18 -19.12 -3.91
N GLU A 57 0.02 -20.22 -4.62
CA GLU A 57 1.31 -20.90 -4.71
C GLU A 57 2.46 -19.90 -4.93
N ILE A 58 3.55 -20.16 -4.22
CA ILE A 58 4.77 -19.38 -4.25
C ILE A 58 5.88 -20.27 -4.78
N ASN A 59 6.55 -19.80 -5.83
CA ASN A 59 7.74 -20.42 -6.37
C ASN A 59 8.92 -19.44 -6.31
N PHE A 60 9.95 -19.79 -5.54
CA PHE A 60 11.22 -19.07 -5.48
C PHE A 60 12.10 -19.54 -6.63
N VAL A 61 12.13 -18.77 -7.71
CA VAL A 61 12.85 -19.15 -8.94
C VAL A 61 14.33 -18.76 -8.92
N SER A 62 14.69 -17.78 -8.07
CA SER A 62 16.06 -17.40 -7.76
C SER A 62 16.11 -16.85 -6.33
N SER A 63 17.28 -16.36 -5.89
CA SER A 63 17.46 -15.74 -4.57
C SER A 63 18.25 -14.45 -4.70
N ALA A 64 18.05 -13.53 -3.75
CA ALA A 64 18.95 -12.40 -3.54
C ALA A 64 20.02 -12.74 -2.49
N ARG A 65 21.11 -11.98 -2.51
CA ARG A 65 22.22 -12.04 -1.55
C ARG A 65 22.38 -10.70 -0.83
N GLN A 66 23.22 -10.69 0.19
CA GLN A 66 23.60 -9.46 0.87
C GLN A 66 24.08 -8.40 -0.12
N GLY A 67 23.57 -7.17 0.00
CA GLY A 67 23.96 -6.08 -0.88
C GLY A 67 23.08 -5.92 -2.12
N ASP A 68 22.26 -6.93 -2.47
CA ASP A 68 21.31 -6.78 -3.57
C ASP A 68 20.24 -5.73 -3.24
N ILE A 69 19.83 -5.02 -4.29
CA ILE A 69 18.65 -4.16 -4.25
C ILE A 69 17.55 -4.86 -5.04
N ILE A 70 16.44 -5.14 -4.38
CA ILE A 70 15.27 -5.76 -4.98
C ILE A 70 14.12 -4.76 -5.06
N GLU A 71 13.28 -4.88 -6.08
CA GLU A 71 12.05 -4.11 -6.22
C GLU A 71 10.83 -5.01 -6.30
N MET A 72 9.75 -4.55 -5.66
CA MET A 72 8.47 -5.25 -5.56
C MET A 72 7.44 -4.53 -6.41
N GLY A 73 6.87 -5.27 -7.36
CA GLY A 73 5.81 -4.82 -8.22
C GLY A 73 4.48 -5.41 -7.79
N LEU A 74 3.42 -4.59 -7.78
CA LEU A 74 2.04 -5.03 -7.62
C LEU A 74 1.18 -4.63 -8.82
N ALA A 75 0.21 -5.48 -9.14
CA ALA A 75 -0.85 -5.20 -10.10
C ALA A 75 -2.20 -5.68 -9.57
N VAL A 76 -3.27 -4.93 -9.84
CA VAL A 76 -4.62 -5.40 -9.56
C VAL A 76 -5.03 -6.45 -10.59
N VAL A 77 -5.55 -7.57 -10.09
CA VAL A 77 -6.07 -8.69 -10.89
C VAL A 77 -7.59 -8.66 -10.93
N ASN A 78 -8.23 -8.40 -9.79
CA ASN A 78 -9.69 -8.41 -9.70
C ASN A 78 -10.20 -7.56 -8.53
N TRP A 79 -11.36 -6.94 -8.74
CA TRP A 79 -12.15 -6.29 -7.69
C TRP A 79 -13.32 -7.20 -7.33
N GLY A 80 -13.37 -7.66 -6.09
CA GLY A 80 -14.52 -8.34 -5.52
C GLY A 80 -15.54 -7.35 -4.95
N ARG A 81 -16.55 -7.87 -4.26
CA ARG A 81 -17.49 -7.02 -3.50
C ARG A 81 -16.84 -6.44 -2.24
N THR A 82 -16.08 -7.28 -1.54
CA THR A 82 -15.40 -6.97 -0.27
C THR A 82 -13.89 -7.18 -0.34
N SER A 83 -13.35 -7.49 -1.52
CA SER A 83 -11.97 -7.94 -1.68
C SER A 83 -11.25 -7.30 -2.86
N LEU A 84 -9.93 -7.21 -2.74
CA LEU A 84 -9.02 -6.83 -3.81
C LEU A 84 -8.03 -7.96 -4.05
N THR A 85 -7.95 -8.44 -5.29
CA THR A 85 -6.96 -9.46 -5.68
C THR A 85 -5.81 -8.78 -6.39
N LEU A 86 -4.60 -9.03 -5.89
CA LEU A 86 -3.35 -8.49 -6.40
C LEU A 86 -2.48 -9.61 -6.97
N LYS A 87 -1.59 -9.26 -7.89
CA LYS A 87 -0.46 -10.06 -8.34
C LYS A 87 0.83 -9.36 -7.91
N ALA A 88 1.83 -10.12 -7.48
CA ALA A 88 3.13 -9.61 -7.07
C ALA A 88 4.28 -10.20 -7.89
N VAL A 89 5.29 -9.38 -8.14
CA VAL A 89 6.58 -9.82 -8.72
C VAL A 89 7.70 -9.13 -7.95
N VAL A 90 8.70 -9.88 -7.50
CA VAL A 90 9.93 -9.30 -6.94
C VAL A 90 11.11 -9.71 -7.79
N ARG A 91 11.99 -8.75 -8.08
CA ARG A 91 13.18 -8.94 -8.90
C ARG A 91 14.35 -8.11 -8.39
N ASN A 92 15.56 -8.50 -8.75
CA ASN A 92 16.74 -7.66 -8.58
C ASN A 92 16.63 -6.43 -9.51
N VAL A 93 16.91 -5.24 -8.99
CA VAL A 93 16.78 -3.97 -9.72
C VAL A 93 17.75 -3.87 -10.89
N PHE A 94 18.97 -4.39 -10.74
CA PHE A 94 20.04 -4.22 -11.72
C PHE A 94 20.09 -5.36 -12.73
N THR A 95 19.97 -6.61 -12.28
CA THR A 95 20.01 -7.77 -13.18
C THR A 95 18.67 -8.03 -13.85
N GLY A 96 17.57 -7.54 -13.26
CA GLY A 96 16.21 -7.85 -13.69
C GLY A 96 15.77 -9.28 -13.39
N GLU A 97 16.63 -10.09 -12.74
CA GLU A 97 16.34 -11.47 -12.40
C GLU A 97 15.16 -11.54 -11.43
N VAL A 98 14.12 -12.26 -11.84
CA VAL A 98 12.93 -12.47 -11.00
C VAL A 98 13.29 -13.44 -9.89
N ILE A 99 12.89 -13.11 -8.66
CA ILE A 99 13.09 -13.91 -7.45
C ILE A 99 11.82 -14.72 -7.16
N ILE A 100 10.67 -14.07 -7.25
CA ILE A 100 9.36 -14.64 -6.93
C ILE A 100 8.27 -14.01 -7.79
N LYS A 101 7.27 -14.81 -8.13
CA LYS A 101 6.00 -14.38 -8.70
C LYS A 101 4.87 -14.97 -7.87
N ILE A 102 3.85 -14.17 -7.57
CA ILE A 102 2.64 -14.60 -6.87
C ILE A 102 1.46 -14.13 -7.67
N ASP A 103 0.65 -15.06 -8.19
CA ASP A 103 -0.43 -14.71 -9.12
C ASP A 103 -1.68 -14.18 -8.42
N LYS A 104 -1.94 -14.57 -7.17
CA LYS A 104 -3.08 -14.07 -6.39
C LYS A 104 -2.71 -13.83 -4.93
N ILE A 105 -2.86 -12.59 -4.50
CA ILE A 105 -2.91 -12.17 -3.10
C ILE A 105 -4.29 -11.53 -2.90
N VAL A 106 -5.13 -12.13 -2.07
CA VAL A 106 -6.50 -11.66 -1.82
C VAL A 106 -6.55 -10.92 -0.51
N MET A 107 -6.80 -9.61 -0.61
CA MET A 107 -7.01 -8.71 0.51
C MET A 107 -8.52 -8.53 0.73
N VAL A 108 -8.98 -8.52 1.97
CA VAL A 108 -10.40 -8.34 2.31
C VAL A 108 -10.56 -7.13 3.22
N SER A 109 -11.48 -6.24 2.84
CA SER A 109 -11.90 -5.11 3.65
C SER A 109 -12.91 -5.58 4.71
N LEU A 110 -12.68 -5.20 5.96
CA LEU A 110 -13.52 -5.56 7.11
C LEU A 110 -14.24 -4.34 7.69
N GLY A 111 -15.38 -4.60 8.32
CA GLY A 111 -16.11 -3.67 9.17
C GLY A 111 -15.54 -3.58 10.58
N ASP A 112 -16.17 -2.75 11.42
CA ASP A 112 -15.76 -2.61 12.82
C ASP A 112 -16.05 -3.86 13.66
N ASP A 113 -17.00 -4.67 13.22
CA ASP A 113 -17.38 -5.98 13.75
C ASP A 113 -16.42 -7.12 13.34
N GLY A 114 -15.46 -6.84 12.46
CA GLY A 114 -14.54 -7.83 11.91
C GLY A 114 -15.11 -8.63 10.73
N GLU A 115 -16.32 -8.32 10.26
CA GLU A 115 -16.95 -9.00 9.13
C GLU A 115 -16.61 -8.34 7.78
N PRO A 116 -16.63 -9.06 6.65
CA PRO A 116 -16.33 -8.48 5.34
C PRO A 116 -17.27 -7.33 4.94
N LYS A 117 -16.71 -6.14 4.70
CA LYS A 117 -17.44 -4.92 4.35
C LYS A 117 -17.26 -4.55 2.87
N PRO A 118 -18.35 -4.29 2.11
CA PRO A 118 -18.24 -3.81 0.74
C PRO A 118 -17.48 -2.49 0.63
N HIS A 119 -16.58 -2.39 -0.35
CA HIS A 119 -15.72 -1.21 -0.54
C HIS A 119 -16.18 -0.26 -1.64
N GLY A 120 -16.99 -0.71 -2.61
CA GLY A 120 -17.56 0.14 -3.66
C GLY A 120 -16.62 0.58 -4.79
N TYR A 121 -15.31 0.30 -4.69
CA TYR A 121 -14.32 0.64 -5.74
C TYR A 121 -14.12 -0.47 -6.78
N THR A 122 -13.85 -0.06 -8.03
CA THR A 122 -13.57 -0.95 -9.18
C THR A 122 -12.39 -0.49 -10.04
N SER A 123 -11.69 0.56 -9.61
CA SER A 123 -10.60 1.18 -10.36
C SER A 123 -9.45 1.59 -9.45
N VAL A 124 -8.23 1.56 -9.99
CA VAL A 124 -7.03 2.02 -9.30
C VAL A 124 -7.05 3.55 -9.18
N THR A 125 -6.66 4.07 -8.01
CA THR A 125 -6.37 5.49 -7.79
C THR A 125 -4.90 5.70 -7.42
N PHE A 126 -4.34 6.81 -7.88
CA PHE A 126 -3.06 7.36 -7.39
C PHE A 126 -3.25 8.71 -6.70
N LYS A 127 -4.50 9.18 -6.62
CA LYS A 127 -4.85 10.40 -5.91
C LYS A 127 -4.98 10.07 -4.42
N ARG A 128 -4.90 11.10 -3.58
CA ARG A 128 -5.14 11.00 -2.14
C ARG A 128 -6.64 11.15 -1.82
N ASP A 129 -7.49 10.44 -2.56
CA ASP A 129 -8.96 10.54 -2.52
C ASP A 129 -9.64 9.44 -1.71
N ARG A 130 -8.91 8.40 -1.30
CA ARG A 130 -9.41 7.28 -0.48
C ARG A 130 -8.70 7.25 0.87
N VAL A 131 -9.08 8.16 1.75
CA VAL A 131 -8.46 8.28 3.09
C VAL A 131 -9.16 7.32 4.07
N PRO A 132 -8.42 6.43 4.75
CA PRO A 132 -8.95 5.57 5.81
C PRO A 132 -9.69 6.36 6.90
N HIS A 133 -10.81 5.83 7.40
CA HIS A 133 -11.76 6.59 8.22
C HIS A 133 -11.14 7.16 9.50
N ARG A 134 -10.32 6.36 10.21
CA ARG A 134 -9.58 6.80 11.41
C ARG A 134 -8.58 7.93 11.14
N LEU A 135 -8.05 8.03 9.92
CA LEU A 135 -7.11 9.08 9.55
C LEU A 135 -7.81 10.35 9.07
N ALA A 136 -9.01 10.22 8.49
CA ALA A 136 -9.84 11.36 8.11
C ALA A 136 -10.27 12.17 9.33
N SER A 137 -10.66 11.51 10.43
CA SER A 137 -11.06 12.19 11.68
C SER A 137 -9.93 12.96 12.37
N ARG A 138 -8.67 12.51 12.26
CA ARG A 138 -7.51 13.27 12.78
C ARG A 138 -7.31 14.59 12.04
N ARG A 139 -7.45 14.61 10.72
CA ARG A 139 -7.31 15.84 9.92
C ARG A 139 -8.35 16.91 10.27
N ALA A 140 -9.57 16.50 10.63
CA ALA A 140 -10.61 17.43 11.04
C ALA A 140 -10.30 18.07 12.41
N ASN A 141 -9.64 17.33 13.30
CA ASN A 141 -9.31 17.80 14.65
C ASN A 141 -8.00 18.60 14.72
N ASP A 142 -7.10 18.44 13.74
CA ASP A 142 -5.82 19.17 13.66
C ASP A 142 -5.90 20.42 12.74
N ALA A 143 -7.08 20.74 12.20
CA ALA A 143 -7.27 22.00 11.47
C ALA A 143 -7.13 23.18 12.46
N PRO A 144 -6.28 24.18 12.20
CA PRO A 144 -6.22 25.35 13.07
C PRO A 144 -7.63 25.98 13.15
N PRO A 145 -8.05 26.51 14.30
CA PRO A 145 -9.31 27.23 14.38
C PRO A 145 -9.30 28.27 13.27
N VAL A 146 -10.33 28.24 12.41
CA VAL A 146 -10.53 29.28 11.41
C VAL A 146 -10.61 30.58 12.19
N ALA A 147 -9.59 31.43 12.07
CA ALA A 147 -9.66 32.77 12.61
C ALA A 147 -10.86 33.42 11.92
N THR A 148 -11.93 33.66 12.68
CA THR A 148 -12.92 34.66 12.29
C THR A 148 -12.14 35.95 12.20
N VAL A 149 -11.89 36.40 10.98
CA VAL A 149 -11.49 37.79 10.76
C VAL A 149 -12.70 38.59 11.22
N GLU A 150 -12.62 39.17 12.41
CA GLU A 150 -13.50 40.28 12.76
C GLU A 150 -13.22 41.36 11.71
N ASP A 151 -14.28 41.89 11.09
CA ASP A 151 -14.19 43.05 10.21
C ASP A 151 -13.59 44.20 11.02
N ASP A 152 -12.26 44.34 10.96
CA ASP A 152 -11.58 45.55 11.37
C ASP A 152 -12.07 46.66 10.44
N ALA A 153 -12.95 47.50 10.97
CA ALA A 153 -13.45 48.69 10.33
C ALA A 153 -12.28 49.49 9.73
N ASP A 154 -12.45 49.86 8.45
CA ASP A 154 -11.48 50.64 7.69
C ASP A 154 -11.07 51.92 8.47
N PRO A 155 -9.81 52.03 8.91
CA PRO A 155 -9.34 53.19 9.68
C PRO A 155 -9.22 54.47 8.84
N PHE A 156 -9.58 54.44 7.55
CA PHE A 156 -9.52 55.59 6.64
C PHE A 156 -10.90 56.12 6.22
N ALA A 157 -11.99 55.74 6.91
CA ALA A 157 -13.32 56.22 6.56
C ALA A 157 -13.56 57.72 6.83
N ASP A 158 -12.75 58.41 7.64
CA ASP A 158 -12.90 59.83 7.95
C ASP A 158 -11.65 60.64 7.58
N THR A 159 -11.53 61.01 6.31
CA THR A 159 -10.75 62.19 5.88
C THR A 159 -11.50 62.95 4.78
N LEU A 160 -12.52 63.70 5.22
CA LEU A 160 -13.01 64.95 4.62
C LEU A 160 -13.25 65.97 5.73
#